data_AF-H3C8R6-F1
#
_entry.id   AF-H3C8R6-F1
#
_cell.length_a   1.000
_cell.length_b   1.000
_cell.length_c   1.000
_cell.angle_alpha   90.00
_cell.angle_beta   90.00
_cell.angle_gamma   90.00
#
_symmetry.space_group_name_H-M   'P 1'
#
loop_
_entity.id
_entity.type
_entity.pdbx_description
1 polymer ?
#
loop_
_entity_poly.entity_id
_entity_poly.type
_entity_poly.pdbx_seq_one_letter_code
_entity_poly.pdbx_strand_id
1 'polypeptide(L)' 'GSKKAVTKTASKGGKKKKRTRKESYAIYVYKVLKQVHPDTGISSKAMSIMNSFVNDIFERIAQKR' A
#
# COMPACT_ATOMS: atom_id res chain seq x y z
N GLY A 1 39.59 -30.40 -30.26
CA GLY A 1 39.17 -30.15 -28.86
C GLY A 1 39.42 -28.70 -28.51
N SER A 2 38.36 -27.95 -28.20
CA SER A 2 38.46 -26.61 -27.59
C SER A 2 37.11 -26.31 -26.90
N LYS A 3 37.06 -26.44 -25.57
CA LYS A 3 35.85 -26.17 -24.76
C LYS A 3 35.59 -24.66 -24.72
N LYS A 4 34.49 -24.18 -25.34
CA LYS A 4 33.96 -22.84 -25.06
C LYS A 4 33.16 -22.91 -23.76
N ALA A 5 33.66 -22.22 -22.74
CA ALA A 5 33.02 -22.08 -21.44
C ALA A 5 31.68 -21.33 -21.59
N VAL A 6 30.60 -21.94 -21.12
CA VAL A 6 29.28 -21.31 -21.02
C VAL A 6 29.35 -20.30 -19.88
N THR A 7 29.44 -19.01 -20.22
CA THR A 7 29.26 -17.92 -19.26
C THR A 7 27.84 -17.97 -18.72
N LYS A 8 27.69 -18.27 -17.42
CA LYS A 8 26.45 -18.08 -16.65
C LYS A 8 26.00 -16.62 -16.81
N THR A 9 25.03 -16.36 -17.67
CA THR A 9 24.22 -15.14 -17.59
C THR A 9 23.42 -15.21 -16.31
N ALA A 10 23.92 -14.59 -15.24
CA ALA A 10 23.12 -14.23 -14.08
C ALA A 10 21.99 -13.32 -14.60
N SER A 11 20.78 -13.88 -14.71
CA SER A 11 19.60 -13.15 -15.11
C SER A 11 19.36 -12.04 -14.07
N LYS A 12 19.60 -10.81 -14.53
CA LYS A 12 19.33 -9.56 -13.85
C LYS A 12 17.97 -9.59 -13.14
N GLY A 13 18.02 -9.24 -11.86
CA GLY A 13 16.99 -8.46 -11.18
C GLY A 13 15.62 -9.08 -11.16
N GLY A 14 15.30 -9.76 -10.05
CA GLY A 14 13.93 -10.15 -9.73
C GLY A 14 12.98 -8.98 -9.95
N LYS A 15 12.05 -9.13 -10.89
CA LYS A 15 10.92 -8.22 -11.05
C LYS A 15 10.27 -8.11 -9.68
N LYS A 16 10.41 -6.95 -9.02
CA LYS A 16 9.72 -6.64 -7.77
C LYS A 16 8.26 -6.99 -8.00
N LYS A 17 7.80 -8.06 -7.34
CA LYS A 17 6.44 -8.59 -7.45
C LYS A 17 5.51 -7.39 -7.28
N LYS A 18 4.74 -7.06 -8.33
CA LYS A 18 3.84 -5.91 -8.35
C LYS A 18 2.94 -6.05 -7.13
N ARG A 19 3.20 -5.27 -6.07
CA ARG A 19 2.50 -5.43 -4.80
C ARG A 19 1.04 -5.10 -5.09
N THR A 20 0.16 -6.09 -4.96
CA THR A 20 -1.26 -5.90 -5.15
C THR A 20 -1.68 -4.73 -4.28
N ARG A 21 -2.28 -3.70 -4.88
CA ARG A 21 -2.70 -2.51 -4.15
C ARG A 21 -3.71 -2.95 -3.11
N LYS A 22 -3.35 -2.82 -1.83
CA LYS A 22 -4.29 -3.04 -0.73
C LYS A 22 -5.38 -1.97 -0.85
N GLU A 23 -6.63 -2.38 -0.90
CA GLU A 23 -7.74 -1.45 -0.78
C GLU A 23 -7.62 -0.71 0.56
N SER A 24 -7.62 0.62 0.50
CA SER A 24 -7.51 1.46 1.69
C SER A 24 -8.12 2.84 1.42
N TYR A 25 -8.57 3.48 2.49
CA TYR A 25 -9.10 4.84 2.47
C TYR A 25 -8.01 5.92 2.61
N ALA A 26 -6.73 5.54 2.49
CA ALA A 26 -5.58 6.41 2.76
C ALA A 26 -5.60 7.71 1.94
N ILE A 27 -6.07 7.65 0.69
CA ILE A 27 -6.20 8.83 -0.18
C ILE A 27 -7.14 9.87 0.45
N TYR A 28 -8.29 9.44 0.97
CA TYR A 28 -9.29 10.33 1.53
C TYR A 28 -8.85 10.88 2.88
N VAL A 29 -8.25 10.04 3.73
CA VAL A 29 -7.66 10.48 5.01
C VAL A 29 -6.61 11.56 4.75
N TYR A 30 -5.74 11.37 3.75
CA TYR A 30 -4.71 12.36 3.42
C TYR A 30 -5.30 13.65 2.86
N LYS A 31 -6.31 13.57 1.98
CA LYS A 31 -6.97 14.75 1.41
C LYS A 31 -7.64 15.59 2.50
N VAL A 32 -8.40 14.98 3.40
CA VAL A 32 -9.06 15.69 4.50
C VAL A 32 -8.03 16.25 5.47
N LEU A 33 -7.01 15.46 5.85
CA LEU A 33 -5.96 15.93 6.75
C LEU A 33 -5.27 17.19 6.22
N LYS A 34 -4.94 17.24 4.92
CA LYS A 34 -4.30 18.41 4.32
C LYS A 34 -5.23 19.60 4.14
N GLN A 35 -6.54 19.37 4.05
CA GLN A 35 -7.53 20.45 4.05
C GLN A 35 -7.61 21.14 5.41
N VAL A 36 -7.50 20.39 6.52
CA VAL A 36 -7.64 20.94 7.88
C VAL A 36 -6.30 21.31 8.54
N HIS A 37 -5.23 20.57 8.21
CA HIS A 37 -3.89 20.72 8.79
C HIS A 37 -2.81 20.52 7.70
N PRO A 38 -2.52 21.57 6.90
CA PRO A 38 -1.58 21.49 5.78
C PRO A 38 -0.18 21.02 6.17
N ASP A 39 0.31 21.40 7.35
CA ASP A 39 1.68 21.14 7.80
C ASP A 39 1.81 19.86 8.63
N THR A 40 0.69 19.22 8.99
CA THR A 40 0.71 17.98 9.79
C THR A 40 0.84 16.74 8.91
N GLY A 41 1.65 15.79 9.37
CA GLY A 41 1.77 14.46 8.78
C GLY A 41 1.06 13.40 9.63
N ILE A 42 0.76 12.25 9.02
CA ILE A 42 0.19 11.09 9.71
C ILE A 42 1.15 9.90 9.58
N SER A 43 1.37 9.19 10.69
CA SER A 43 2.18 7.99 10.69
C SER A 43 1.47 6.82 10.00
N SER A 44 2.24 5.83 9.52
CA SER A 44 1.67 4.61 8.93
C SER A 44 0.79 3.82 9.90
N LYS A 45 1.16 3.81 11.19
CA LYS A 45 0.37 3.18 12.26
C LYS A 45 -0.97 3.88 12.43
N ALA A 46 -0.97 5.21 12.52
CA ALA A 46 -2.20 5.99 12.61
C ALA A 46 -3.08 5.83 11.36
N MET A 47 -2.48 5.80 10.17
CA MET A 47 -3.20 5.54 8.92
C MET A 47 -3.89 4.16 8.93
N SER A 48 -3.23 3.13 9.46
CA SER A 48 -3.82 1.79 9.57
C SER A 48 -5.02 1.78 10.52
N ILE A 49 -4.94 2.51 11.64
CA ILE A 49 -6.05 2.64 12.61
C ILE A 49 -7.23 3.36 11.95
N MET A 50 -6.98 4.47 11.24
CA MET A 50 -8.02 5.21 10.51
C MET A 50 -8.72 4.32 9.48
N ASN A 51 -7.96 3.49 8.77
CA ASN A 51 -8.53 2.57 7.80
C ASN A 51 -9.48 1.55 8.45
N SER A 52 -9.13 1.03 9.63
CA SER A 52 -10.00 0.13 10.40
C SER A 52 -11.25 0.84 10.92
N PHE A 53 -11.15 2.09 11.39
CA PHE A 53 -12.33 2.85 11.83
C PHE A 53 -13.33 3.09 10.71
N VAL A 54 -12.87 3.43 9.50
CA VAL A 54 -13.77 3.61 8.36
C VAL A 54 -14.48 2.30 8.00
N ASN A 55 -13.77 1.17 8.05
CA ASN A 55 -14.38 -0.15 7.82
C ASN A 55 -15.46 -0.49 8.86
N ASP A 56 -15.16 -0.30 10.15
CA ASP A 56 -16.11 -0.59 11.23
C ASP A 56 -17.40 0.23 11.11
N ILE A 57 -17.26 1.54 10.82
CA ILE A 57 -18.42 2.41 10.56
C ILE A 57 -19.18 1.93 9.32
N PHE A 58 -18.49 1.57 8.24
CA PHE A 58 -19.11 1.10 7.01
C PHE A 58 -19.89 -0.20 7.23
N GLU A 59 -19.30 -1.18 7.93
CA GLU A 59 -19.96 -2.44 8.29
C GLU A 59 -21.19 -2.19 9.16
N ARG A 60 -21.08 -1.32 10.16
CA ARG A 60 -22.22 -0.95 11.02
C ARG A 60 -23.35 -0.29 10.24
N ILE A 61 -23.04 0.51 9.21
CA ILE A 61 -24.05 1.09 8.33
C ILE A 61 -24.66 0.03 7.41
N ALA A 62 -23.84 -0.86 6.84
CA ALA A 62 -24.29 -1.92 5.96
C ALA A 62 -25.16 -2.98 6.66
N GLN A 63 -24.89 -3.23 7.95
CA GLN A 63 -25.68 -4.11 8.82
C GLN A 63 -26.99 -3.46 9.31
N LYS A 64 -27.14 -2.14 9.18
CA LYS A 64 -28.44 -1.48 9.38
C LYS A 64 -29.34 -1.72 8.17
N ARG A 65 -29.86 -2.94 8.08
CA ARG A 65 -31.04 -3.32 7.29
C ARG A 65 -31.82 -4.39 8.04
#